data_AF-A0A947A5I6-F1
#
_entry.id   AF-A0A947A5I6-F1
#
_cell.length_a   1.000
_cell.length_b   1.000
_cell.length_c   1.000
_cell.angle_alpha   90.00
_cell.angle_beta   90.00
_cell.angle_gamma   90.00
#
_symmetry.space_group_name_H-M   'P 1'
#
loop_
_entity.id
_entity.type
_entity.pdbx_description
1 polymer ?
#
loop_
_entity_poly.entity_id
_entity_poly.type
_entity_poly.pdbx_seq_one_letter_code
_entity_poly.pdbx_strand_id
1 'polypeptide(L)'
;MQYQGVLQKMQSEMGQPIQYYLLFENDFLNVNQVLDKQLQIDFIKFQCLRCGEDLPIYRQGFCRRCFFETPLAGDWIMRPELSKAHLDKEDRDLEYEKKVQLQPHVVYLANSSSVKVGVTRKSQVPTRWIDQGAHEAILIVEVPNRYLAGITEVALKAHVSDKTNWRKMLKNEVDDEDLLAWRDKLKAYIPAET
;
A
#
# COMPACT_ATOMS: atom_id res chain seq x y z
N MET A 1 22.87 -21.61 -5.66
CA MET A 1 21.93 -20.49 -5.43
C MET A 1 20.97 -20.49 -6.61
N GLN A 2 19.69 -20.85 -6.42
CA GLN A 2 18.72 -21.01 -7.52
C GLN A 2 18.18 -19.66 -8.02
N TYR A 3 17.94 -18.74 -7.09
CA TYR A 3 17.49 -17.37 -7.37
C TYR A 3 18.40 -16.38 -6.64
N GLN A 4 18.66 -15.24 -7.25
CA GLN A 4 19.40 -14.13 -6.64
C GLN A 4 18.81 -12.81 -7.12
N GLY A 5 18.57 -11.89 -6.19
CA GLY A 5 18.20 -10.52 -6.50
C GLY A 5 17.76 -9.74 -5.27
N VAL A 6 17.29 -8.52 -5.50
CA VAL A 6 16.82 -7.62 -4.44
C VAL A 6 15.38 -7.97 -4.10
N LEU A 7 15.08 -8.20 -2.82
CA LEU A 7 13.71 -8.39 -2.38
C LEU A 7 12.91 -7.09 -2.59
N GLN A 8 11.85 -7.20 -3.39
CA GLN A 8 10.90 -6.13 -3.67
C GLN A 8 9.49 -6.58 -3.28
N LYS A 9 8.54 -5.64 -3.35
CA LYS A 9 7.12 -5.99 -3.19
C LYS A 9 6.75 -7.06 -4.21
N MET A 10 6.19 -8.17 -3.74
CA MET A 10 5.71 -9.24 -4.62
C MET A 10 4.61 -8.73 -5.55
N GLN A 11 4.63 -9.19 -6.79
CA GLN A 11 3.48 -9.04 -7.68
C GLN A 11 2.42 -10.05 -7.27
N SER A 12 1.18 -9.61 -7.15
CA SER A 12 0.04 -10.46 -6.86
C SER A 12 -0.90 -10.56 -8.05
N GLU A 13 -1.44 -11.75 -8.24
CA GLU A 13 -2.44 -12.05 -9.26
C GLU A 13 -3.67 -12.65 -8.59
N MET A 14 -4.85 -12.18 -9.01
CA MET A 14 -6.12 -12.66 -8.47
C MET A 14 -6.33 -14.12 -8.87
N GLY A 15 -6.53 -14.98 -7.88
CA GLY A 15 -6.73 -16.41 -8.06
C GLY A 15 -7.34 -17.04 -6.80
N GLN A 16 -7.58 -18.34 -6.82
CA GLN A 16 -8.06 -19.11 -5.67
C GLN A 16 -7.12 -20.30 -5.39
N PRO A 17 -6.11 -20.15 -4.51
CA PRO A 17 -5.73 -18.95 -3.76
C PRO A 17 -5.04 -17.89 -4.64
N ILE A 18 -4.89 -16.68 -4.09
CA ILE A 18 -4.12 -15.58 -4.69
C ILE A 18 -2.70 -16.06 -5.00
N GLN A 19 -2.18 -15.73 -6.18
CA GLN A 19 -0.82 -16.09 -6.59
C GLN A 19 0.15 -14.95 -6.28
N TYR A 20 1.27 -15.28 -5.67
CA TYR A 20 2.34 -14.34 -5.30
C TYR A 20 3.62 -14.65 -6.06
N TYR A 21 4.21 -13.62 -6.67
CA TYR A 21 5.42 -13.74 -7.46
C TYR A 21 6.51 -12.84 -6.89
N LEU A 22 7.66 -13.44 -6.57
CA LEU A 22 8.91 -12.72 -6.35
C LEU A 22 9.59 -12.51 -7.70
N LEU A 23 9.74 -11.24 -8.09
CA LEU A 23 10.39 -10.87 -9.34
C LEU A 23 11.87 -10.57 -9.09
N PHE A 24 12.73 -11.16 -9.92
CA PHE A 24 14.15 -10.87 -9.99
C PHE A 24 14.46 -10.21 -11.35
N GLU A 25 15.73 -9.85 -11.57
CA GLU A 25 16.13 -9.13 -12.79
C GLU A 25 15.84 -9.93 -14.08
N ASN A 26 16.10 -11.23 -14.06
CA ASN A 26 15.97 -12.11 -15.23
C ASN A 26 15.10 -13.36 -14.97
N ASP A 27 14.45 -13.44 -13.81
CA ASP A 27 13.70 -14.61 -13.39
C ASP A 27 12.56 -14.22 -12.44
N PHE A 28 11.66 -15.15 -12.15
CA PHE A 28 10.65 -14.99 -11.13
C PHE A 28 10.39 -16.31 -10.40
N LEU A 29 9.96 -16.20 -9.15
CA LEU A 29 9.52 -17.32 -8.35
C LEU A 29 8.04 -17.17 -8.02
N ASN A 30 7.21 -18.10 -8.51
CA ASN A 30 5.86 -18.26 -7.96
C ASN A 30 5.99 -18.84 -6.54
N VAL A 31 5.78 -17.98 -5.54
CA VAL A 31 5.98 -18.29 -4.12
C VAL A 31 5.01 -19.38 -3.66
N ASN A 32 3.80 -19.44 -4.24
CA ASN A 32 2.81 -20.45 -3.89
C ASN A 32 3.33 -21.87 -4.15
N GLN A 33 4.17 -22.08 -5.16
CA GLN A 33 4.71 -23.39 -5.52
C GLN A 33 5.77 -23.90 -4.54
N VAL A 34 6.28 -23.03 -3.66
CA VAL A 34 7.30 -23.37 -2.67
C VAL A 34 6.80 -23.30 -1.24
N LEU A 35 5.49 -23.11 -1.05
CA LEU A 35 4.85 -23.32 0.24
C LEU A 35 5.08 -24.77 0.72
N ASP A 36 5.19 -24.93 2.04
CA ASP A 36 5.47 -26.20 2.73
C ASP A 36 6.80 -26.89 2.35
N LYS A 37 7.68 -26.18 1.64
CA LYS A 37 9.05 -26.64 1.34
C LYS A 37 10.07 -25.99 2.28
N GLN A 38 11.21 -26.65 2.46
CA GLN A 38 12.35 -26.04 3.15
C GLN A 38 13.02 -25.03 2.21
N LEU A 39 13.11 -23.78 2.67
CA LEU A 39 13.77 -22.69 1.97
C LEU A 39 15.04 -22.29 2.72
N GLN A 40 16.11 -22.06 1.97
CA GLN A 40 17.33 -21.42 2.46
C GLN A 40 17.40 -20.01 1.87
N ILE A 41 17.61 -19.01 2.72
CA ILE A 41 17.78 -17.62 2.33
C ILE A 41 19.12 -17.14 2.88
N ASP A 42 20.03 -16.80 1.98
CA ASP A 42 21.35 -16.27 2.33
C ASP A 42 21.39 -14.77 2.07
N PHE A 43 21.83 -14.00 3.07
CA PHE A 43 22.06 -12.57 2.90
C PHE A 43 23.38 -12.34 2.17
N ILE A 44 23.31 -11.67 1.00
CA ILE A 44 24.49 -11.35 0.20
C ILE A 44 24.94 -9.92 0.46
N LYS A 45 24.04 -8.96 0.23
CA LYS A 45 24.34 -7.52 0.28
C LYS A 45 23.08 -6.68 0.40
N PHE A 46 23.26 -5.38 0.59
CA PHE A 46 22.18 -4.41 0.41
C PHE A 46 22.16 -3.90 -1.04
N GLN A 47 21.03 -3.37 -1.48
CA GLN A 47 20.95 -2.71 -2.79
C GLN A 47 19.84 -1.67 -2.80
N CYS A 48 20.20 -0.40 -3.02
CA CYS A 48 19.23 0.68 -3.06
C CYS A 48 18.32 0.57 -4.29
N LEU A 49 16.99 0.61 -4.09
CA LEU A 49 16.01 0.51 -5.18
C LEU A 49 16.04 1.68 -6.18
N ARG A 50 16.70 2.79 -5.83
CA ARG A 50 16.83 3.96 -6.72
C ARG A 50 18.17 4.01 -7.46
N CYS A 51 19.29 3.88 -6.74
CA CYS A 51 20.62 4.04 -7.35
C CYS A 51 21.31 2.72 -7.67
N GLY A 52 20.77 1.56 -7.26
CA GLY A 52 21.38 0.25 -7.51
C GLY A 52 22.65 -0.06 -6.73
N GLU A 53 23.19 0.91 -6.00
CA GLU A 53 24.42 0.77 -5.21
C GLU A 53 24.24 -0.18 -4.01
N ASP A 54 25.30 -0.91 -3.70
CA ASP A 54 25.43 -1.73 -2.49
C ASP A 54 25.74 -0.83 -1.28
N LEU A 55 24.68 -0.32 -0.68
CA LEU A 55 24.73 0.59 0.46
C LEU A 55 23.67 0.17 1.48
N PRO A 56 23.93 0.36 2.79
CA PRO A 56 22.92 0.13 3.81
C PRO A 56 21.60 0.83 3.50
N ILE A 57 20.50 0.08 3.59
CA ILE A 57 19.16 0.61 3.36
C ILE A 57 18.70 1.38 4.59
N TYR A 58 18.25 2.61 4.37
CA TYR A 58 17.73 3.47 5.42
C TYR A 58 16.23 3.24 5.64
N ARG A 59 15.41 3.44 4.61
CA ARG A 59 13.95 3.24 4.70
C ARG A 59 13.32 3.08 3.31
N GLN A 60 12.20 2.36 3.24
CA GLN A 60 11.41 2.16 2.02
C GLN A 60 12.23 1.59 0.84
N GLY A 61 13.28 0.80 1.11
CA GLY A 61 14.17 0.27 0.08
C GLY A 61 15.20 1.24 -0.47
N PHE A 62 15.35 2.44 0.12
CA PHE A 62 16.32 3.45 -0.32
C PHE A 62 17.48 3.62 0.66
N CYS A 63 18.68 3.90 0.13
CA CYS A 63 19.78 4.42 0.94
C CYS A 63 19.47 5.83 1.45
N ARG A 64 20.20 6.30 2.47
CA ARG A 64 19.91 7.58 3.15
C ARG A 64 19.80 8.76 2.17
N ARG A 65 20.74 8.91 1.24
CA ARG A 65 20.72 9.98 0.23
C ARG A 65 19.47 9.90 -0.64
N CYS A 66 19.24 8.75 -1.26
CA CYS A 66 18.10 8.56 -2.15
C CYS A 66 16.75 8.72 -1.45
N PHE A 67 16.65 8.35 -0.17
CA PHE A 67 15.42 8.51 0.62
C PHE A 67 14.99 9.97 0.76
N PHE A 68 15.92 10.91 0.91
CA PHE A 68 15.58 12.34 1.05
C PHE A 68 15.34 13.05 -0.28
N GLU A 69 15.88 12.52 -1.37
CA GLU A 69 15.77 13.13 -2.71
C GLU A 69 14.58 12.59 -3.53
N THR A 70 14.22 11.31 -3.39
CA THR A 70 13.25 10.70 -4.31
C THR A 70 11.81 11.11 -3.99
N PRO A 71 10.97 11.47 -4.98
CA PRO A 71 9.56 11.72 -4.74
C PRO A 71 8.81 10.44 -4.29
N LEU A 72 9.38 9.26 -4.56
CA LEU A 72 8.90 7.95 -4.08
C LEU A 72 9.03 7.73 -2.57
N ALA A 73 9.63 8.68 -1.84
CA ALA A 73 9.74 8.66 -0.38
C ALA A 73 9.21 9.97 0.24
N GLY A 74 8.43 10.74 -0.51
CA GLY A 74 7.73 11.94 -0.03
C GLY A 74 6.78 11.63 1.11
N ASP A 75 6.57 12.59 2.01
CA ASP A 75 5.74 12.39 3.21
C ASP A 75 4.28 12.07 2.84
N TRP A 76 3.81 12.62 1.72
CA TRP A 76 2.47 12.42 1.16
C TRP A 76 2.15 10.96 0.79
N ILE A 77 3.17 10.09 0.69
CA ILE A 77 2.99 8.67 0.43
C ILE A 77 2.39 7.96 1.64
N MET A 78 2.87 8.29 2.84
CA MET A 78 2.34 7.73 4.09
C MET A 78 1.20 8.55 4.68
N ARG A 79 1.14 9.84 4.34
CA ARG A 79 0.16 10.81 4.83
C ARG A 79 -0.53 11.48 3.65
N PRO A 80 -1.54 10.85 3.02
CA PRO A 80 -2.15 11.35 1.80
C PRO A 80 -2.69 12.79 1.92
N GLU A 81 -3.07 13.22 3.12
CA GLU A 81 -3.52 14.58 3.46
C GLU A 81 -2.45 15.67 3.27
N LEU A 82 -1.17 15.29 3.20
CA LEU A 82 -0.06 16.22 2.93
C LEU A 82 0.22 16.42 1.44
N SER A 83 -0.55 15.78 0.55
CA SER A 83 -0.48 15.96 -0.90
C SER A 83 -0.77 17.41 -1.28
N LYS A 84 0.16 18.06 -2.00
CA LYS A 84 0.07 19.49 -2.39
C LYS A 84 0.12 19.73 -3.91
N ALA A 85 0.24 18.68 -4.72
CA ALA A 85 0.34 18.82 -6.18
C ALA A 85 -0.87 19.54 -6.83
N HIS A 86 -2.05 19.46 -6.20
CA HIS A 86 -3.27 20.15 -6.66
C HIS A 86 -3.23 21.68 -6.47
N LEU A 87 -2.25 22.17 -5.69
CA LEU A 87 -1.99 23.60 -5.47
C LEU A 87 -0.76 24.09 -6.26
N ASP A 88 -0.23 23.28 -7.19
CA ASP A 88 1.01 23.55 -7.92
C ASP A 88 2.24 23.78 -7.01
N LYS A 89 2.24 23.19 -5.81
CA LYS A 89 3.35 23.28 -4.85
C LYS A 89 4.15 21.98 -4.83
N GLU A 90 5.42 22.09 -5.16
CA GLU A 90 6.40 21.00 -5.15
C GLU A 90 6.74 20.54 -3.72
N ASP A 91 6.84 19.23 -3.51
CA ASP A 91 7.55 18.63 -2.36
C ASP A 91 8.99 18.25 -2.75
N ARG A 92 9.16 17.46 -3.81
CA ARG A 92 10.46 17.00 -4.33
C ARG A 92 10.56 16.97 -5.85
N ASP A 93 9.47 16.66 -6.55
CA ASP A 93 9.38 16.64 -8.01
C ASP A 93 7.93 16.85 -8.43
N LEU A 94 7.59 18.08 -8.82
CA LEU A 94 6.19 18.44 -9.08
C LEU A 94 5.59 17.68 -10.27
N GLU A 95 6.37 17.38 -11.31
CA GLU A 95 5.87 16.67 -12.50
C GLU A 95 5.47 15.24 -12.14
N TYR A 96 6.36 14.55 -11.42
CA TYR A 96 6.09 13.21 -10.91
C TYR A 96 4.91 13.21 -9.92
N GLU A 97 4.89 14.17 -9.01
CA GLU A 97 3.85 14.30 -7.99
C GLU A 97 2.48 14.54 -8.61
N LYS A 98 2.37 15.41 -9.63
CA LYS A 98 1.11 15.61 -10.36
C LYS A 98 0.63 14.31 -10.99
N LYS A 99 1.51 13.57 -11.67
CA LYS A 99 1.17 12.29 -12.30
C LYS A 99 0.64 11.27 -11.29
N VAL A 100 1.19 11.24 -10.07
CA VAL A 100 0.80 10.26 -9.05
C VAL A 100 -0.39 10.73 -8.20
N GLN A 101 -0.44 11.99 -7.83
CA GLN A 101 -1.42 12.53 -6.88
C GLN A 101 -2.72 12.98 -7.58
N LEU A 102 -2.66 13.51 -8.81
CA LEU A 102 -3.81 14.05 -9.54
C LEU A 102 -4.42 13.00 -10.48
N GLN A 103 -4.93 11.93 -9.87
CA GLN A 103 -5.66 10.87 -10.56
C GLN A 103 -6.71 10.28 -9.62
N PRO A 104 -7.69 9.51 -10.12
CA PRO A 104 -8.72 8.90 -9.29
C PRO A 104 -8.15 8.06 -8.13
N HIS A 105 -8.55 8.42 -6.92
CA HIS A 105 -8.26 7.68 -5.70
C HIS A 105 -9.57 7.22 -5.07
N VAL A 106 -9.48 6.15 -4.29
CA VAL A 106 -10.62 5.61 -3.56
C VAL A 106 -10.29 5.51 -2.09
N VAL A 107 -11.30 5.80 -1.27
CA VAL A 107 -11.32 5.52 0.16
C VAL A 107 -12.21 4.30 0.34
N TYR A 108 -11.74 3.31 1.08
CA TYR A 108 -12.42 2.03 1.26
C TYR A 108 -12.37 1.58 2.71
N LEU A 109 -13.30 0.68 3.06
CA LEU A 109 -13.17 -0.18 4.23
C LEU A 109 -12.58 -1.50 3.80
N ALA A 110 -11.71 -2.06 4.63
CA ALA A 110 -11.22 -3.42 4.47
C ALA A 110 -11.33 -4.15 5.81
N ASN A 111 -11.64 -5.44 5.76
CA ASN A 111 -11.54 -6.33 6.88
C ASN A 111 -10.42 -7.34 6.62
N SER A 112 -9.38 -7.31 7.45
CA SER A 112 -8.25 -8.27 7.43
C SER A 112 -8.07 -8.99 8.77
N SER A 113 -8.57 -8.38 9.84
CA SER A 113 -8.55 -8.88 11.22
C SER A 113 -9.60 -8.13 12.03
N SER A 114 -9.72 -6.83 11.75
CA SER A 114 -10.82 -5.95 12.13
C SER A 114 -11.06 -4.95 10.99
N VAL A 115 -12.22 -4.28 11.00
CA VAL A 115 -12.54 -3.23 10.02
C VAL A 115 -11.58 -2.05 10.15
N LYS A 116 -11.10 -1.57 9.01
CA LYS A 116 -10.25 -0.37 8.92
C LYS A 116 -10.56 0.45 7.68
N VAL A 117 -10.30 1.75 7.75
CA VAL A 117 -10.29 2.64 6.57
C VAL A 117 -8.93 2.58 5.87
N GLY A 118 -8.91 2.82 4.56
CA GLY A 118 -7.67 3.02 3.82
C GLY A 118 -7.86 3.78 2.52
N VAL A 119 -6.75 4.30 1.98
CA VAL A 119 -6.69 5.00 0.69
C VAL A 119 -5.84 4.23 -0.32
N THR A 120 -6.27 4.24 -1.58
CA THR A 120 -5.46 3.75 -2.70
C THR A 120 -5.82 4.45 -4.01
N ARG A 121 -4.96 4.34 -5.02
CA ARG A 121 -5.33 4.71 -6.39
C ARG A 121 -6.38 3.75 -6.92
N LYS A 122 -7.34 4.23 -7.71
CA LYS A 122 -8.38 3.37 -8.31
C LYS A 122 -7.78 2.22 -9.12
N SER A 123 -6.70 2.47 -9.85
CA SER A 123 -5.95 1.48 -10.64
C SER A 123 -5.22 0.41 -9.81
N GLN A 124 -5.18 0.54 -8.48
CA GLN A 124 -4.59 -0.44 -7.57
C GLN A 124 -5.62 -1.33 -6.87
N VAL A 125 -6.91 -1.17 -7.19
CA VAL A 125 -7.95 -2.10 -6.75
C VAL A 125 -7.98 -3.27 -7.74
N PRO A 126 -7.93 -4.55 -7.30
CA PRO A 126 -7.93 -5.04 -5.92
C PRO A 126 -6.54 -5.31 -5.32
N THR A 127 -5.44 -5.10 -6.06
CA THR A 127 -4.06 -5.40 -5.62
C THR A 127 -3.75 -4.86 -4.22
N ARG A 128 -4.21 -3.64 -3.89
CA ARG A 128 -3.98 -3.05 -2.57
C ARG A 128 -4.68 -3.80 -1.43
N TRP A 129 -5.86 -4.37 -1.68
CA TRP A 129 -6.61 -5.15 -0.69
C TRP A 129 -5.90 -6.50 -0.45
N ILE A 130 -5.41 -7.11 -1.52
CA ILE A 130 -4.57 -8.31 -1.48
C ILE A 130 -3.31 -8.08 -0.65
N ASP A 131 -2.59 -6.98 -0.89
CA ASP A 131 -1.36 -6.63 -0.14
C ASP A 131 -1.60 -6.48 1.37
N GLN A 132 -2.84 -6.18 1.76
CA GLN A 132 -3.24 -5.97 3.16
C GLN A 132 -3.86 -7.21 3.78
N GLY A 133 -3.94 -8.33 3.07
CA GLY A 133 -4.60 -9.55 3.53
C GLY A 133 -6.07 -9.33 3.85
N ALA A 134 -6.75 -8.44 3.12
CA ALA A 134 -8.18 -8.21 3.30
C ALA A 134 -8.96 -9.38 2.71
N HIS A 135 -9.85 -9.99 3.50
CA HIS A 135 -10.80 -10.98 2.99
C HIS A 135 -12.07 -10.30 2.45
N GLU A 136 -12.40 -9.12 2.96
CA GLU A 136 -13.50 -8.29 2.48
C GLU A 136 -13.06 -6.83 2.35
N ALA A 137 -13.60 -6.14 1.35
CA ALA A 137 -13.42 -4.71 1.19
C ALA A 137 -14.60 -4.09 0.43
N ILE A 138 -14.95 -2.85 0.79
CA ILE A 138 -15.95 -2.07 0.06
C ILE A 138 -15.47 -0.64 -0.15
N LEU A 139 -15.84 -0.05 -1.28
CA LEU A 139 -15.58 1.35 -1.56
C LEU A 139 -16.54 2.24 -0.75
N ILE A 140 -16.01 3.31 -0.17
CA ILE A 140 -16.79 4.39 0.45
C ILE A 140 -17.02 5.50 -0.57
N VAL A 141 -15.93 6.06 -1.10
CA VAL A 141 -15.96 7.21 -1.99
C VAL A 141 -14.80 7.15 -2.98
N GLU A 142 -15.05 7.64 -4.19
CA GLU A 142 -14.05 7.91 -5.22
C GLU A 142 -13.89 9.41 -5.37
N VAL A 143 -12.63 9.86 -5.38
CA VAL A 143 -12.27 11.29 -5.42
C VAL A 143 -11.22 11.53 -6.50
N PRO A 144 -11.16 12.73 -7.09
CA PRO A 144 -10.32 13.00 -8.26
C PRO A 144 -8.81 13.09 -7.97
N ASN A 145 -8.41 13.19 -6.70
CA ASN A 145 -7.00 13.32 -6.32
C ASN A 145 -6.70 12.74 -4.93
N ARG A 146 -5.41 12.56 -4.65
CA ARG A 146 -4.91 11.96 -3.42
C ARG A 146 -5.21 12.79 -2.16
N TYR A 147 -5.18 14.12 -2.26
CA TYR A 147 -5.43 15.01 -1.13
C TYR A 147 -6.84 14.84 -0.58
N LEU A 148 -7.84 14.85 -1.46
CA LEU A 148 -9.24 14.63 -1.08
C LEU A 148 -9.44 13.25 -0.41
N ALA A 149 -8.74 12.23 -0.92
CA ALA A 149 -8.78 10.90 -0.30
C ALA A 149 -8.15 10.93 1.10
N GLY A 150 -7.07 11.69 1.27
CA GLY A 150 -6.37 11.87 2.53
C GLY A 150 -7.20 12.57 3.60
N ILE A 151 -7.82 13.70 3.28
CA ILE A 151 -8.71 14.38 4.24
C ILE A 151 -9.91 13.50 4.62
N THR A 152 -10.41 12.68 3.68
CA THR A 152 -11.46 11.69 3.97
C THR A 152 -10.96 10.65 4.96
N GLU A 153 -9.79 10.04 4.70
CA GLU A 153 -9.19 9.03 5.58
C GLU A 153 -8.94 9.60 6.99
N VAL A 154 -8.46 10.84 7.08
CA VAL A 154 -8.24 11.53 8.36
C VAL A 154 -9.55 11.76 9.10
N ALA A 155 -10.63 12.12 8.42
CA ALA A 155 -11.95 12.26 9.05
C ALA A 155 -12.47 10.91 9.56
N LEU A 156 -12.35 9.86 8.74
CA LEU A 156 -12.87 8.53 9.08
C LEU A 156 -12.05 7.82 10.15
N LYS A 157 -10.72 8.02 10.22
CA LYS A 157 -9.87 7.33 11.21
C LYS A 157 -10.12 7.76 12.66
N ALA A 158 -10.89 8.83 12.88
CA ALA A 158 -11.40 9.19 14.20
C ALA A 158 -12.51 8.23 14.69
N HIS A 159 -13.11 7.45 13.79
CA HIS A 159 -14.26 6.59 14.06
C HIS A 159 -14.01 5.10 13.77
N VAL A 160 -12.98 4.78 12.98
CA VAL A 160 -12.56 3.41 12.65
C VAL A 160 -11.03 3.34 12.56
N SER A 161 -10.43 2.16 12.77
CA SER A 161 -8.97 2.01 12.69
C SER A 161 -8.43 2.36 11.30
N ASP A 162 -7.21 2.88 11.21
CA ASP A 162 -6.42 3.03 9.98
C ASP A 162 -5.30 1.96 9.85
N LYS A 163 -5.17 1.08 10.86
CA LYS A 163 -4.08 0.11 10.97
C LYS A 163 -4.61 -1.32 11.03
N THR A 164 -3.88 -2.20 10.34
CA THR A 164 -4.10 -3.65 10.42
C THR A 164 -3.35 -4.22 11.63
N ASN A 165 -4.02 -5.06 12.43
CA ASN A 165 -3.34 -5.92 13.39
C ASN A 165 -2.72 -7.12 12.66
N TRP A 166 -1.51 -6.93 12.13
CA TRP A 166 -0.83 -7.93 11.31
C TRP A 166 -0.61 -9.27 12.04
N ARG A 167 -0.49 -9.27 13.38
CA ARG A 167 -0.31 -10.52 14.15
C ARG A 167 -1.58 -11.38 14.13
N LYS A 168 -2.75 -10.77 14.32
CA LYS A 168 -4.05 -11.45 14.20
C LYS A 168 -4.28 -11.93 12.77
N MET A 169 -4.03 -11.03 11.80
CA MET A 169 -4.15 -11.35 10.37
C MET A 169 -3.31 -12.57 9.96
N LEU A 170 -2.04 -12.66 10.39
CA LEU A 170 -1.18 -13.81 10.06
C LEU A 170 -1.62 -15.12 10.75
N LYS A 171 -2.33 -15.02 11.87
CA LYS A 171 -2.94 -16.18 12.54
C LYS A 171 -4.33 -16.53 11.98
N ASN A 172 -4.80 -15.77 10.99
CA ASN A 172 -6.15 -15.86 10.47
C ASN A 172 -7.24 -15.68 11.56
N GLU A 173 -6.95 -14.85 12.57
CA GLU A 173 -7.89 -14.43 13.60
C GLU A 173 -8.64 -13.18 13.09
N VAL A 174 -9.86 -13.41 12.62
CA VAL A 174 -10.67 -12.40 11.94
C VAL A 174 -12.00 -12.19 12.66
N ASP A 175 -12.33 -10.95 12.96
CA ASP A 175 -13.63 -10.56 13.48
C ASP A 175 -14.63 -10.46 12.30
N ASP A 176 -15.75 -11.19 12.39
CA ASP A 176 -16.84 -11.13 11.41
C ASP A 176 -17.64 -9.84 11.61
N GLU A 177 -17.64 -8.97 10.60
CA GLU A 177 -18.09 -7.58 10.71
C GLU A 177 -18.83 -7.16 9.44
N ASP A 178 -19.97 -6.47 9.60
CA ASP A 178 -20.74 -5.98 8.46
C ASP A 178 -20.16 -4.66 7.92
N LEU A 179 -19.40 -4.75 6.82
CA LEU A 179 -18.83 -3.58 6.16
C LEU A 179 -19.89 -2.57 5.69
N LEU A 180 -21.09 -3.02 5.28
CA LEU A 180 -22.16 -2.12 4.85
C LEU A 180 -22.70 -1.30 6.02
N ALA A 181 -22.90 -1.95 7.18
CA ALA A 181 -23.27 -1.26 8.40
C ALA A 181 -22.20 -0.22 8.83
N TRP A 182 -20.91 -0.59 8.75
CA TRP A 182 -19.81 0.34 8.99
C TRP A 182 -19.82 1.52 8.02
N ARG A 183 -20.01 1.29 6.73
CA ARG A 183 -20.13 2.37 5.73
C ARG A 183 -21.28 3.29 6.07
N ASP A 184 -22.45 2.75 6.38
CA ASP A 184 -23.64 3.55 6.66
C ASP A 184 -23.47 4.40 7.92
N LYS A 185 -22.79 3.88 8.95
CA LYS A 185 -22.37 4.65 10.13
C LYS A 185 -21.36 5.75 9.77
N LEU A 186 -20.42 5.47 8.87
CA LEU A 186 -19.33 6.39 8.53
C LEU A 186 -19.72 7.51 7.54
N LYS A 187 -20.80 7.33 6.77
CA LYS A 187 -21.30 8.32 5.79
C LYS A 187 -21.43 9.73 6.36
N ALA A 188 -21.88 9.87 7.60
CA ALA A 188 -22.08 11.16 8.24
C ALA A 188 -20.79 11.95 8.51
N TYR A 189 -19.63 11.28 8.46
CA TYR A 189 -18.32 11.89 8.73
C TYR A 189 -17.49 12.15 7.47
N ILE A 190 -18.04 11.86 6.29
CA ILE A 190 -17.38 12.16 5.00
C ILE A 190 -17.39 13.69 4.80
N PRO A 191 -16.24 14.34 4.60
CA PRO A 191 -16.18 15.79 4.39
C PRO A 191 -16.97 16.23 3.14
N ALA A 192 -17.66 17.36 3.21
CA ALA A 192 -18.44 17.89 2.08
C ALA A 192 -17.56 18.29 0.86
N GLU A 193 -16.27 18.51 1.09
CA GLU A 193 -15.29 18.89 0.06
C GLU A 193 -14.80 17.71 -0.79
N THR A 194 -15.25 16.48 -0.49
CA THR A 194 -14.76 15.24 -1.14
C THR A 194 -15.49 14.86 -2.41
#